data_AF-A0A7S7LY75-F1
#
_entry.id   AF-A0A7S7LY75-F1
#
_cell.length_a   1.000
_cell.length_b   1.000
_cell.length_c   1.000
_cell.angle_alpha   90.00
_cell.angle_beta   90.00
_cell.angle_gamma   90.00
#
_symmetry.space_group_name_H-M   'P 1'
#
loop_
_entity.id
_entity.type
_entity.pdbx_description
1 polymer ?
#
loop_
_entity_poly.entity_id
_entity_poly.type
_entity_poly.pdbx_seq_one_letter_code
_entity_poly.pdbx_strand_id
1 'polypeptide(L)'
;MKKHGFTLIEMAITLTIIGLIVGGSLKAVKSMREKSKIYEAKENVIAAKNAIIGAALENSYLPNQSEFSKNLSPVKGNQAIMLYSPDSDLVNDDICTYTSTKLIVIDNSPNEINPSVPARTIDNVAFVVASAGANYNMQTATINGTPRVVNIHASFIQTDDNTTPIDKQSDEYDDVVDWVTLSQLKSSIQCKDSLRLITNNIPLLDINISKSVPIYTDDDTPTSYTWQAKIAENITSASYIRVKCNGALQPLKLDSYYRNHSCSSFMLDIYFGDSEQANRVDINVSDNYGNSDIRSYSVSLK
;
A
#
# COMPACT_ATOMS: atom_id res chain seq x y z
N MET A 1 -23.11 47.49 -68.57
CA MET A 1 -22.91 46.96 -67.20
C MET A 1 -21.54 47.42 -66.71
N LYS A 2 -21.49 48.31 -65.71
CA LYS A 2 -20.22 48.77 -65.12
C LYS A 2 -19.67 47.64 -64.23
N LYS A 3 -18.56 47.03 -64.64
CA LYS A 3 -17.84 46.06 -63.81
C LYS A 3 -16.98 46.85 -62.83
N HIS A 4 -17.40 46.89 -61.56
CA HIS A 4 -16.55 47.37 -60.48
C HIS A 4 -15.60 46.24 -60.11
N GLY A 5 -14.31 46.42 -60.40
CA GLY A 5 -13.26 45.51 -59.92
C GLY A 5 -12.98 45.75 -58.45
N PHE A 6 -12.69 44.69 -57.71
CA PHE A 6 -12.22 44.80 -56.32
C PHE A 6 -10.99 45.69 -56.26
N THR A 7 -10.99 46.62 -55.31
CA THR A 7 -9.83 47.49 -55.11
C THR A 7 -8.72 46.70 -54.42
N LEU A 8 -7.47 47.01 -54.77
CA LEU A 8 -6.30 46.34 -54.18
C LEU A 8 -6.28 46.50 -52.64
N ILE A 9 -6.76 47.64 -52.14
CA ILE A 9 -6.86 47.93 -50.71
C ILE A 9 -7.92 47.07 -50.00
N GLU A 10 -9.05 46.79 -50.64
CA GLU A 10 -10.11 45.95 -50.08
C GLU A 10 -9.65 44.50 -49.89
N MET A 11 -8.92 43.97 -50.87
CA MET A 11 -8.30 42.65 -50.76
C MET A 11 -7.24 42.59 -49.64
N ALA A 12 -6.44 43.65 -49.47
CA ALA A 12 -5.42 43.70 -48.41
C ALA A 12 -6.04 43.72 -47.01
N ILE A 13 -7.15 44.44 -46.82
CA ILE A 13 -7.87 44.47 -45.54
C ILE A 13 -8.50 43.09 -45.26
N THR A 14 -9.12 42.44 -46.25
CA THR A 14 -9.70 41.10 -46.06
C THR A 14 -8.64 40.06 -45.69
N LEU A 15 -7.49 40.04 -46.36
CA LEU A 15 -6.39 39.13 -46.03
C LEU A 15 -5.83 39.39 -44.63
N THR A 16 -5.76 40.65 -44.20
CA THR A 16 -5.33 41.00 -42.84
C THR A 16 -6.31 40.47 -41.80
N ILE A 17 -7.62 40.63 -42.02
CA ILE A 17 -8.66 40.12 -41.11
C ILE A 17 -8.61 38.59 -41.03
N ILE A 18 -8.50 37.90 -42.18
CA ILE A 18 -8.38 36.43 -42.21
C ILE A 18 -7.11 35.99 -41.48
N GLY A 19 -5.98 36.67 -41.71
CA GLY A 19 -4.72 36.38 -41.03
C GLY A 19 -4.83 36.52 -39.51
N LEU A 20 -5.52 37.54 -39.01
CA LEU A 20 -5.76 37.74 -37.58
C LEU A 20 -6.67 36.66 -36.99
N ILE A 21 -7.75 36.28 -37.68
CA ILE A 21 -8.68 35.22 -37.22
C ILE A 21 -7.96 33.87 -37.15
N VAL A 22 -7.22 33.50 -38.20
CA VAL A 22 -6.47 32.24 -38.24
C VAL A 22 -5.36 32.25 -37.19
N GLY A 23 -4.60 33.35 -37.08
CA GLY A 23 -3.53 33.50 -36.10
C GLY A 23 -4.01 33.41 -34.64
N GLY A 24 -5.17 33.98 -34.33
CA GLY A 24 -5.78 33.88 -33.00
C GLY A 24 -6.26 32.46 -32.67
N SER A 25 -6.84 31.75 -33.64
CA SER A 25 -7.43 30.42 -33.42
C SER A 25 -6.42 29.33 -33.05
N LEU A 26 -5.18 29.41 -33.51
CA LEU A 26 -4.14 28.39 -33.27
C LEU A 26 -3.74 28.29 -31.78
N LYS A 27 -3.75 29.41 -31.03
CA LYS A 27 -3.41 29.41 -29.60
C LYS A 27 -4.42 28.62 -28.76
N ALA A 28 -5.70 28.77 -29.06
CA ALA A 28 -6.77 28.05 -28.36
C ALA A 28 -6.68 26.53 -28.60
N VAL A 29 -6.42 26.12 -29.85
CA VAL A 29 -6.27 24.70 -30.21
C VAL A 29 -5.06 24.07 -29.50
N LYS A 30 -3.93 24.79 -29.37
CA LYS A 30 -2.75 24.30 -28.65
C LYS A 30 -3.07 24.01 -27.17
N SER A 31 -3.68 24.97 -26.47
CA SER A 31 -4.03 24.80 -25.05
C SER A 31 -5.04 23.66 -24.82
N MET A 32 -6.01 23.48 -25.72
CA MET A 32 -6.95 22.35 -25.63
C MET A 32 -6.25 21.00 -25.80
N ARG A 33 -5.27 20.91 -26.70
CA ARG A 33 -4.48 19.68 -26.91
C ARG A 33 -3.63 19.34 -25.69
N GLU A 34 -2.95 20.32 -25.09
CA GLU A 34 -2.14 20.11 -23.87
C GLU A 34 -3.00 19.60 -22.72
N LYS A 35 -4.16 20.22 -22.48
CA LYS A 35 -5.12 19.73 -21.47
C LYS A 35 -5.57 18.31 -21.75
N SER A 36 -5.93 18.01 -23.00
CA SER A 36 -6.32 16.65 -23.40
C SER A 36 -5.22 15.63 -23.10
N LYS A 37 -3.95 16.00 -23.28
CA LYS A 37 -2.81 15.11 -23.02
C LYS A 37 -2.56 14.90 -21.53
N ILE A 38 -2.69 15.94 -20.72
CA ILE A 38 -2.61 15.83 -19.26
C ILE A 38 -3.75 14.93 -18.73
N TYR A 39 -4.95 15.04 -19.28
CA TYR A 39 -6.06 14.15 -18.91
C TYR A 39 -5.77 12.69 -19.29
N GLU A 40 -5.27 12.44 -20.50
CA GLU A 40 -4.87 11.09 -20.94
C GLU A 40 -3.77 10.52 -20.02
N ALA A 41 -2.76 11.32 -19.66
CA ALA A 41 -1.70 10.92 -18.73
C ALA A 41 -2.26 10.56 -17.33
N LYS A 42 -3.21 11.35 -16.82
CA LYS A 42 -3.91 11.05 -15.55
C LYS A 42 -4.69 9.74 -15.61
N GLU A 43 -5.43 9.50 -16.68
CA GLU A 43 -6.16 8.24 -16.87
C GLU A 43 -5.20 7.04 -16.94
N ASN A 44 -4.08 7.18 -17.63
CA ASN A 44 -3.05 6.15 -17.72
C ASN A 44 -2.42 5.86 -16.34
N VAL A 45 -2.07 6.88 -15.56
CA VAL A 45 -1.52 6.70 -14.20
C VAL A 45 -2.52 6.01 -13.27
N ILE A 46 -3.79 6.41 -13.31
CA ILE A 46 -4.85 5.78 -12.51
C ILE A 46 -5.06 4.32 -12.93
N ALA A 47 -5.11 4.05 -14.24
CA ALA A 47 -5.27 2.70 -14.77
C ALA A 47 -4.09 1.80 -14.39
N ALA A 48 -2.86 2.28 -14.53
CA ALA A 48 -1.65 1.57 -14.12
C ALA A 48 -1.63 1.29 -12.62
N LYS A 49 -1.94 2.29 -11.78
CA LYS A 49 -2.04 2.13 -10.33
C LYS A 49 -3.03 1.03 -9.95
N ASN A 50 -4.23 1.06 -10.53
CA ASN A 50 -5.26 0.06 -10.26
C ASN A 50 -4.87 -1.34 -10.76
N ALA A 51 -4.17 -1.43 -11.90
CA ALA A 51 -3.65 -2.70 -12.42
C ALA A 51 -2.57 -3.30 -11.50
N ILE A 52 -1.67 -2.47 -10.95
CA ILE A 52 -0.65 -2.91 -9.98
C ILE A 52 -1.31 -3.40 -8.68
N ILE A 53 -2.29 -2.64 -8.14
CA ILE A 53 -3.03 -3.06 -6.95
C ILE A 53 -3.78 -4.38 -7.21
N GLY A 54 -4.40 -4.52 -8.38
CA GLY A 54 -5.07 -5.77 -8.78
C GLY A 54 -4.12 -6.95 -8.87
N ALA A 55 -2.93 -6.76 -9.45
CA ALA A 55 -1.90 -7.80 -9.52
C ALA A 55 -1.37 -8.18 -8.12
N ALA A 56 -1.21 -7.19 -7.23
CA ALA A 56 -0.81 -7.42 -5.84
C ALA A 56 -1.89 -8.14 -5.02
N LEU A 57 -3.18 -7.89 -5.30
CA LEU A 57 -4.29 -8.60 -4.67
C LEU A 57 -4.30 -10.09 -5.07
N GLU A 58 -3.94 -10.41 -6.32
CA GLU A 58 -3.90 -11.79 -6.82
C GLU A 58 -2.66 -12.56 -6.32
N ASN A 59 -1.51 -11.90 -6.27
CA ASN A 59 -0.23 -12.57 -6.06
C ASN A 59 0.44 -12.29 -4.70
N SER A 60 -0.10 -11.37 -3.90
CA SER A 60 0.47 -10.89 -2.63
C SER A 60 1.85 -10.21 -2.73
N TYR A 61 2.39 -9.97 -3.92
CA TYR A 61 3.65 -9.24 -4.14
C TYR A 61 3.50 -8.14 -5.20
N LEU A 62 4.43 -7.17 -5.22
CA LEU A 62 4.47 -6.16 -6.29
C LEU A 62 5.17 -6.70 -7.54
N PRO A 63 4.61 -6.47 -8.74
CA PRO A 63 5.22 -6.90 -9.99
C PRO A 63 6.59 -6.23 -10.18
N ASN A 64 7.51 -6.92 -10.84
CA ASN A 64 8.76 -6.29 -11.26
C ASN A 64 8.55 -5.38 -12.49
N GLN A 65 9.57 -4.61 -12.86
CA GLN A 65 9.49 -3.68 -14.01
C GLN A 65 9.11 -4.40 -15.32
N SER A 66 9.63 -5.61 -15.55
CA SER A 66 9.36 -6.36 -16.77
C SER A 66 7.89 -6.84 -16.83
N GLU A 67 7.34 -7.29 -15.71
CA GLU A 67 5.94 -7.69 -15.60
C GLU A 67 5.00 -6.49 -15.80
N PHE A 68 5.34 -5.36 -15.17
CA PHE A 68 4.61 -4.11 -15.35
C PHE A 68 4.55 -3.70 -16.82
N SER A 69 5.70 -3.57 -17.48
CA SER A 69 5.76 -3.13 -18.89
C SER A 69 5.09 -4.11 -19.86
N LYS A 70 5.03 -5.41 -19.54
CA LYS A 70 4.44 -6.43 -20.42
C LYS A 70 2.92 -6.55 -20.26
N ASN A 71 2.43 -6.56 -19.02
CA ASN A 71 1.06 -6.99 -18.71
C ASN A 71 0.18 -5.91 -18.08
N LEU A 72 0.77 -4.92 -17.40
CA LEU A 72 0.01 -4.00 -16.53
C LEU A 72 0.02 -2.55 -17.01
N SER A 73 1.01 -2.15 -17.81
CA SER A 73 1.04 -0.83 -18.41
C SER A 73 -0.16 -0.64 -19.36
N PRO A 74 -1.01 0.39 -19.17
CA PRO A 74 -2.08 0.71 -20.10
C PRO A 74 -1.53 1.21 -21.43
N VAL A 75 -0.30 1.72 -21.43
CA VAL A 75 0.40 2.18 -22.63
C VAL A 75 1.27 1.05 -23.17
N LYS A 76 1.08 0.71 -24.45
CA LYS A 76 1.80 -0.38 -25.14
C LYS A 76 2.65 0.17 -26.30
N GLY A 77 3.87 -0.36 -26.43
CA GLY A 77 4.80 0.01 -27.51
C GLY A 77 5.57 1.31 -27.22
N ASN A 78 5.94 2.05 -28.27
CA ASN A 78 6.70 3.30 -28.18
C ASN A 78 5.81 4.54 -27.90
N GLN A 79 4.56 4.34 -27.49
CA GLN A 79 3.68 5.42 -27.09
C GLN A 79 3.97 5.69 -25.60
N ALA A 80 4.18 6.96 -25.23
CA ALA A 80 4.41 7.47 -23.87
C ALA A 80 5.08 6.53 -22.84
N ILE A 81 6.34 6.78 -22.53
CA ILE A 81 7.07 6.07 -21.47
C ILE A 81 6.37 6.33 -20.13
N MET A 82 5.99 5.27 -19.42
CA MET A 82 5.56 5.34 -18.04
C MET A 82 6.69 4.93 -17.12
N LEU A 83 6.89 5.69 -16.05
CA LEU A 83 7.78 5.31 -14.96
C LEU A 83 7.00 4.42 -13.99
N TYR A 84 7.60 3.30 -13.61
CA TYR A 84 7.15 2.50 -12.49
C TYR A 84 8.35 2.27 -11.57
N SER A 85 8.17 2.53 -10.29
CA SER A 85 9.22 2.42 -9.29
C SER A 85 8.67 1.75 -8.04
N PRO A 86 8.71 0.41 -7.95
CA PRO A 86 8.35 -0.30 -6.73
C PRO A 86 9.50 -0.27 -5.73
N ASP A 87 9.16 -0.38 -4.44
CA ASP A 87 10.13 -0.76 -3.42
C ASP A 87 10.68 -2.16 -3.73
N SER A 88 12.00 -2.32 -3.72
CA SER A 88 12.64 -3.57 -4.12
C SER A 88 12.35 -4.74 -3.19
N ASP A 89 12.07 -4.47 -1.91
CA ASP A 89 11.81 -5.50 -0.93
C ASP A 89 10.41 -6.10 -1.11
N LEU A 90 9.48 -5.35 -1.69
CA LEU A 90 8.10 -5.80 -1.95
C LEU A 90 7.95 -6.56 -3.29
N VAL A 91 9.03 -6.69 -4.06
CA VAL A 91 9.01 -7.37 -5.36
C VAL A 91 9.31 -8.85 -5.16
N ASN A 92 8.36 -9.70 -5.56
CA ASN A 92 8.39 -11.17 -5.39
C ASN A 92 8.32 -11.70 -3.94
N ASP A 93 7.99 -10.86 -2.96
CA ASP A 93 7.79 -11.29 -1.57
C ASP A 93 6.42 -10.80 -1.04
N ASP A 94 5.90 -11.46 -0.02
CA ASP A 94 4.58 -11.19 0.53
C ASP A 94 4.55 -9.81 1.21
N ILE A 95 3.85 -8.86 0.58
CA ILE A 95 3.64 -7.47 1.03
C ILE A 95 3.16 -7.42 2.49
N CYS A 96 2.35 -8.40 2.91
CA CYS A 96 1.75 -8.38 4.23
C CYS A 96 2.77 -8.57 5.36
N THR A 97 3.94 -9.15 5.08
CA THR A 97 5.00 -9.40 6.07
C THR A 97 5.86 -8.16 6.40
N TYR A 98 5.82 -7.12 5.56
CA TYR A 98 6.67 -5.94 5.70
C TYR A 98 6.04 -4.88 6.61
N THR A 99 6.82 -4.28 7.51
CA THR A 99 6.35 -3.17 8.37
C THR A 99 6.79 -1.80 7.86
N SER A 100 7.78 -1.76 6.96
CA SER A 100 8.33 -0.53 6.38
C SER A 100 8.85 -0.77 4.96
N THR A 101 9.10 0.32 4.23
CA THR A 101 9.75 0.29 2.90
C THR A 101 10.93 1.27 2.87
N LYS A 102 11.78 1.16 1.84
CA LYS A 102 12.95 2.02 1.60
C LYS A 102 12.69 3.09 0.54
N LEU A 103 11.49 3.13 -0.05
CA LEU A 103 11.09 4.10 -1.04
C LEU A 103 10.36 5.29 -0.40
N ILE A 104 10.80 6.49 -0.76
CA ILE A 104 10.30 7.77 -0.25
C ILE A 104 9.92 8.66 -1.44
N VAL A 105 8.84 9.42 -1.28
CA VAL A 105 8.45 10.48 -2.21
C VAL A 105 8.68 11.84 -1.53
N ILE A 106 9.36 12.74 -2.22
CA ILE A 106 9.52 14.13 -1.80
C ILE A 106 8.71 15.01 -2.74
N ASP A 107 7.63 15.59 -2.22
CA ASP A 107 6.84 16.56 -2.95
C ASP A 107 7.34 17.98 -2.64
N ASN A 108 8.09 18.53 -3.59
CA ASN A 108 8.67 19.86 -3.55
C ASN A 108 7.64 20.95 -3.92
N SER A 109 6.50 20.58 -4.49
CA SER A 109 5.51 21.53 -5.01
C SER A 109 5.11 22.63 -4.02
N PRO A 110 4.85 22.34 -2.72
CA PRO A 110 4.50 23.38 -1.75
C PRO A 110 5.59 24.41 -1.54
N ASN A 111 6.86 23.98 -1.53
CA ASN A 111 8.02 24.85 -1.36
C ASN A 111 8.29 25.70 -2.61
N GLU A 112 8.09 25.10 -3.78
CA GLU A 112 8.26 25.77 -5.07
C GLU A 112 7.16 26.82 -5.33
N ILE A 113 5.93 26.56 -4.88
CA ILE A 113 4.82 27.53 -4.91
C ILE A 113 5.04 28.62 -3.86
N ASN A 114 5.48 28.25 -2.65
CA ASN A 114 5.73 29.18 -1.55
C ASN A 114 6.96 28.73 -0.74
N PRO A 115 8.10 29.43 -0.85
CA PRO A 115 9.34 29.04 -0.15
C PRO A 115 9.24 28.99 1.38
N SER A 116 8.21 29.58 1.97
CA SER A 116 7.95 29.51 3.42
C SER A 116 7.27 28.20 3.86
N VAL A 117 6.77 27.40 2.91
CA VAL A 117 6.17 26.08 3.17
C VAL A 117 7.24 25.02 2.86
N PRO A 118 7.57 24.11 3.78
CA PRO A 118 8.55 23.07 3.50
C PRO A 118 8.00 22.03 2.50
N ALA A 119 8.90 21.35 1.80
CA ALA A 119 8.56 20.18 1.00
C ALA A 119 7.94 19.08 1.89
N ARG A 120 7.06 18.28 1.30
CA ARG A 120 6.41 17.16 2.00
C ARG A 120 7.17 15.88 1.73
N THR A 121 7.64 15.22 2.77
CA THR A 121 8.23 13.88 2.68
C THR A 121 7.15 12.85 2.99
N ILE A 122 6.98 11.88 2.10
CA ILE A 122 6.08 10.74 2.25
C ILE A 122 6.94 9.50 2.39
N ASP A 123 6.98 8.95 3.60
CA ASP A 123 7.69 7.72 3.93
C ASP A 123 6.84 6.48 3.66
N ASN A 124 7.49 5.31 3.69
CA ASN A 124 6.86 4.00 3.52
C ASN A 124 6.05 3.90 2.22
N VAL A 125 6.58 4.41 1.11
CA VAL A 125 5.94 4.29 -0.20
C VAL A 125 6.17 2.88 -0.73
N ALA A 126 5.10 2.21 -1.15
CA ALA A 126 5.18 0.86 -1.72
C ALA A 126 5.61 0.92 -3.18
N PHE A 127 5.01 1.83 -3.96
CA PHE A 127 5.41 2.10 -5.33
C PHE A 127 4.98 3.49 -5.80
N VAL A 128 5.67 3.98 -6.84
CA VAL A 128 5.34 5.21 -7.57
C VAL A 128 5.08 4.86 -9.03
N VAL A 129 4.10 5.54 -9.63
CA VAL A 129 3.83 5.50 -11.07
C VAL A 129 3.81 6.93 -11.60
N ALA A 130 4.47 7.17 -12.73
CA ALA A 130 4.39 8.44 -13.42
C ALA A 130 4.15 8.25 -14.93
N SER A 131 3.54 9.27 -15.54
CA SER A 131 3.41 9.42 -16.99
C SER A 131 3.91 10.79 -17.38
N ALA A 132 4.63 10.85 -18.51
CA ALA A 132 4.99 12.11 -19.14
C ALA A 132 3.73 12.91 -19.48
N GLY A 133 3.78 14.23 -19.33
CA GLY A 133 2.68 15.13 -19.65
C GLY A 133 2.57 15.47 -21.14
N ALA A 134 2.20 16.71 -21.42
CA ALA A 134 2.01 17.22 -22.79
C ALA A 134 3.34 17.43 -23.54
N ASN A 135 4.46 17.61 -22.82
CA ASN A 135 5.80 17.79 -23.40
C ASN A 135 6.46 16.47 -23.87
N TYR A 136 5.84 15.32 -23.54
CA TYR A 136 6.31 13.94 -23.80
C TYR A 136 7.72 13.62 -23.28
N ASN A 137 8.24 14.44 -22.36
CA ASN A 137 9.48 14.21 -21.67
C ASN A 137 9.14 13.70 -20.27
N MET A 138 9.50 12.46 -19.95
CA MET A 138 9.43 12.00 -18.56
C MET A 138 10.55 12.71 -17.81
N GLN A 139 10.22 13.70 -16.98
CA GLN A 139 11.15 14.47 -16.15
C GLN A 139 11.32 13.86 -14.76
N THR A 140 10.38 13.02 -14.34
CA THR A 140 10.41 12.30 -13.07
C THR A 140 11.37 11.13 -13.16
N ALA A 141 12.34 11.06 -12.25
CA ALA A 141 13.24 9.92 -12.09
C ALA A 141 13.11 9.28 -10.71
N THR A 142 13.57 8.03 -10.62
CA THR A 142 13.95 7.47 -9.32
C THR A 142 15.44 7.67 -9.10
N ILE A 143 15.78 8.38 -8.03
CA ILE A 143 17.15 8.54 -7.58
C ILE A 143 17.53 7.30 -6.78
N ASN A 144 18.50 6.55 -7.31
CA ASN A 144 19.01 5.35 -6.66
C ASN A 144 19.80 5.73 -5.40
N GLY A 145 19.51 5.05 -4.29
CA GLY A 145 20.09 5.30 -2.98
C GLY A 145 19.41 4.43 -1.91
N THR A 146 19.85 4.58 -0.66
CA THR A 146 19.17 4.01 0.51
C THR A 146 18.94 5.14 1.51
N PRO A 147 17.74 5.73 1.58
CA PRO A 147 16.50 5.36 0.88
C PRO A 147 16.50 5.69 -0.63
N ARG A 148 15.64 5.01 -1.39
CA ARG A 148 15.32 5.37 -2.78
C ARG A 148 14.34 6.54 -2.77
N VAL A 149 14.57 7.53 -3.62
CA VAL A 149 13.80 8.78 -3.59
C VAL A 149 13.21 9.07 -4.97
N VAL A 150 11.96 9.52 -4.99
CA VAL A 150 11.31 10.15 -6.16
C VAL A 150 10.91 11.56 -5.79
N ASN A 151 11.39 12.55 -6.54
CA ASN A 151 10.96 13.94 -6.37
C ASN A 151 9.75 14.24 -7.25
N ILE A 152 8.85 15.07 -6.73
CA ILE A 152 7.70 15.61 -7.46
C ILE A 152 7.78 17.13 -7.36
N HIS A 153 7.50 17.80 -8.48
CA HIS A 153 7.63 19.24 -8.63
C HIS A 153 6.30 19.89 -9.06
N ALA A 154 6.20 21.19 -8.82
CA ALA A 154 5.07 22.01 -9.28
C ALA A 154 5.11 22.20 -10.81
N SER A 155 3.93 22.32 -11.43
CA SER A 155 3.76 22.18 -12.88
C SER A 155 4.34 23.32 -13.76
N PHE A 156 5.07 24.25 -13.16
CA PHE A 156 5.65 25.44 -13.82
C PHE A 156 7.14 25.59 -13.52
N ILE A 157 7.71 24.62 -12.81
CA ILE A 157 9.13 24.60 -12.47
C ILE A 157 9.89 23.96 -13.63
N GLN A 158 10.97 24.62 -14.04
CA GLN A 158 11.89 24.11 -15.04
C GLN A 158 12.87 23.17 -14.35
N THR A 159 12.60 21.88 -14.44
CA THR A 159 13.46 20.83 -13.87
C THR A 159 13.36 19.57 -14.71
N ASP A 160 14.41 18.76 -14.69
CA ASP A 160 14.44 17.47 -15.38
C ASP A 160 15.30 16.50 -14.56
N ASP A 161 14.66 15.76 -13.67
CA ASP A 161 15.33 14.75 -12.83
C ASP A 161 15.69 13.50 -13.65
N ASN A 162 15.07 13.32 -14.83
CA ASN A 162 15.28 12.20 -15.75
C ASN A 162 15.84 12.68 -17.10
N THR A 163 17.09 13.14 -17.08
CA THR A 163 17.84 13.64 -18.26
C THR A 163 18.05 12.64 -19.40
N THR A 164 17.55 11.41 -19.29
CA THR A 164 17.63 10.37 -20.32
C THR A 164 16.24 9.86 -20.72
N PRO A 165 15.92 9.75 -22.03
CA PRO A 165 16.81 9.88 -23.18
C PRO A 165 17.03 11.32 -23.70
N ILE A 166 16.26 12.30 -23.20
CA ILE A 166 16.35 13.70 -23.62
C ILE A 166 16.45 14.55 -22.35
N ASP A 167 17.47 15.41 -22.29
CA ASP A 167 17.56 16.45 -21.26
C ASP A 167 16.84 17.71 -21.77
N LYS A 168 15.72 18.05 -21.14
CA LYS A 168 14.96 19.27 -21.41
C LYS A 168 14.76 20.09 -20.14
N GLN A 169 15.84 20.41 -19.43
CA GLN A 169 15.81 21.34 -18.29
C GLN A 169 15.16 22.70 -18.56
N SER A 170 14.94 23.10 -19.82
CA SER A 170 14.20 24.32 -20.17
C SER A 170 12.67 24.18 -20.15
N ASP A 171 12.15 22.95 -20.17
CA ASP A 171 10.71 22.69 -20.25
C ASP A 171 10.10 22.71 -18.84
N GLU A 172 8.87 23.21 -18.74
CA GLU A 172 8.10 23.16 -17.49
C GLU A 172 7.77 21.70 -17.15
N TYR A 173 7.89 21.35 -15.87
CA TYR A 173 7.50 20.05 -15.33
C TYR A 173 6.00 19.83 -15.54
N ASP A 174 5.61 18.82 -16.32
CA ASP A 174 4.19 18.51 -16.57
C ASP A 174 3.82 17.04 -16.35
N ASP A 175 4.74 16.28 -15.75
CA ASP A 175 4.53 14.89 -15.41
C ASP A 175 3.38 14.71 -14.43
N VAL A 176 2.62 13.64 -14.67
CA VAL A 176 1.56 13.20 -13.77
C VAL A 176 2.12 12.05 -12.94
N VAL A 177 2.22 12.27 -11.63
CA VAL A 177 2.75 11.29 -10.67
C VAL A 177 1.67 10.91 -9.67
N ASP A 178 1.59 9.62 -9.35
CA ASP A 178 0.77 9.09 -8.27
C ASP A 178 1.55 7.98 -7.54
N TRP A 179 1.22 7.77 -6.28
CA TRP A 179 1.93 6.82 -5.42
C TRP A 179 0.98 6.13 -4.45
N VAL A 180 1.43 4.99 -3.91
CA VAL A 180 0.69 4.24 -2.91
C VAL A 180 1.62 3.93 -1.75
N THR A 181 1.21 4.26 -0.53
CA THR A 181 1.96 3.88 0.68
C THR A 181 1.76 2.41 1.01
N LEU A 182 2.69 1.81 1.77
CA LEU A 182 2.57 0.45 2.26
C LEU A 182 1.25 0.23 3.01
N SER A 183 0.86 1.18 3.87
CA SER A 183 -0.41 1.12 4.61
C SER A 183 -1.63 1.12 3.70
N GLN A 184 -1.64 1.98 2.67
CA GLN A 184 -2.71 2.02 1.67
C GLN A 184 -2.77 0.73 0.86
N LEU A 185 -1.62 0.19 0.46
CA LEU A 185 -1.53 -1.05 -0.31
C LEU A 185 -2.04 -2.23 0.53
N LYS A 186 -1.56 -2.40 1.76
CA LYS A 186 -2.03 -3.44 2.69
C LYS A 186 -3.53 -3.39 2.92
N SER A 187 -4.09 -2.19 3.11
CA SER A 187 -5.53 -2.00 3.23
C SER A 187 -6.27 -2.40 1.95
N SER A 188 -5.72 -2.07 0.77
CA SER A 188 -6.33 -2.37 -0.53
C SER A 188 -6.32 -3.87 -0.86
N ILE A 189 -5.23 -4.58 -0.53
CA ILE A 189 -5.11 -6.03 -0.75
C ILE A 189 -5.71 -6.87 0.38
N GLN A 190 -6.32 -6.21 1.37
CA GLN A 190 -6.88 -6.86 2.56
C GLN A 190 -5.87 -7.77 3.22
N CYS A 191 -4.64 -7.27 3.42
CA CYS A 191 -3.69 -7.95 4.30
C CYS A 191 -4.45 -8.23 5.59
N LYS A 192 -4.68 -9.51 5.85
CA LYS A 192 -5.17 -9.88 7.15
C LYS A 192 -4.03 -9.51 8.08
N ASP A 193 -4.29 -8.55 8.95
CA ASP A 193 -3.68 -8.51 10.27
C ASP A 193 -4.19 -9.77 11.02
N SER A 194 -3.94 -10.96 10.46
CA SER A 194 -4.30 -12.21 11.08
C SER A 194 -3.32 -12.34 12.21
N LEU A 195 -3.77 -12.00 13.39
CA LEU A 195 -3.22 -12.48 14.63
C LEU A 195 -2.98 -13.98 14.45
N ARG A 196 -1.75 -14.38 14.14
CA ARG A 196 -1.41 -15.77 13.88
C ARG A 196 -0.80 -16.32 15.15
N LEU A 197 -1.47 -17.30 15.73
CA LEU A 197 -0.88 -18.06 16.82
C LEU A 197 0.25 -18.94 16.23
N ILE A 198 1.50 -18.62 16.57
CA ILE A 198 2.70 -19.33 16.05
C ILE A 198 2.90 -20.69 16.77
N THR A 199 2.20 -20.89 17.89
CA THR A 199 2.33 -22.11 18.71
C THR A 199 1.62 -23.26 18.03
N ASN A 200 2.34 -24.06 17.24
CA ASN A 200 1.75 -25.15 16.46
C ASN A 200 1.62 -26.47 17.24
N ASN A 201 2.34 -26.64 18.35
CA ASN A 201 2.32 -27.87 19.14
C ASN A 201 2.30 -27.56 20.63
N ILE A 202 1.28 -28.04 21.32
CA ILE A 202 1.33 -28.21 22.77
C ILE A 202 2.05 -29.53 23.03
N PRO A 203 3.16 -29.56 23.79
CA PRO A 203 3.84 -30.80 24.11
C PRO A 203 2.91 -31.75 24.86
N LEU A 204 3.07 -33.06 24.64
CA LEU A 204 2.39 -34.10 25.42
C LEU A 204 2.62 -33.84 26.92
N LEU A 205 1.55 -33.94 27.71
CA LEU A 205 1.57 -33.73 29.15
C LEU A 205 1.45 -35.09 29.85
N ASP A 206 2.35 -35.35 30.79
CA ASP A 206 2.20 -36.44 31.75
C ASP A 206 1.28 -35.98 32.89
N ILE A 207 0.57 -36.93 33.49
CA ILE A 207 -0.29 -36.73 34.66
C ILE A 207 0.53 -36.07 35.79
N ASN A 208 -0.05 -35.10 36.49
CA ASN A 208 0.56 -34.36 37.60
C ASN A 208 1.73 -33.40 37.27
N ILE A 209 1.92 -33.02 36.00
CA ILE A 209 2.89 -31.98 35.62
C ILE A 209 2.18 -30.72 35.14
N SER A 210 2.46 -29.57 35.78
CA SER A 210 2.11 -28.27 35.22
C SER A 210 3.13 -27.86 34.16
N LYS A 211 2.66 -27.46 32.99
CA LYS A 211 3.54 -26.93 31.94
C LYS A 211 2.95 -25.63 31.42
N SER A 212 3.76 -24.59 31.50
CA SER A 212 3.44 -23.31 30.92
C SER A 212 3.81 -23.32 29.43
N VAL A 213 2.84 -23.04 28.56
CA VAL A 213 3.09 -22.88 27.12
C VAL A 213 2.99 -21.40 26.78
N PRO A 214 4.10 -20.75 26.35
CA PRO A 214 4.03 -19.39 25.85
C PRO A 214 3.27 -19.40 24.53
N ILE A 215 2.32 -18.50 24.38
CA ILE A 215 1.58 -18.32 23.13
C ILE A 215 2.05 -17.01 22.52
N TYR A 216 2.64 -17.10 21.34
CA TYR A 216 3.16 -15.96 20.60
C TYR A 216 2.19 -15.59 19.47
N THR A 217 1.95 -14.29 19.34
CA THR A 217 1.33 -13.67 18.17
C THR A 217 2.44 -13.20 17.21
N ASP A 218 2.14 -13.15 15.91
CA ASP A 218 3.09 -12.66 14.87
C ASP A 218 3.44 -11.17 15.00
N ASP A 219 2.67 -10.42 15.76
CA ASP A 219 2.89 -8.98 15.97
C ASP A 219 3.80 -8.76 17.19
N ASP A 220 5.04 -8.33 16.93
CA ASP A 220 6.03 -7.90 17.92
C ASP A 220 5.63 -6.58 18.61
N THR A 221 4.51 -5.96 18.23
CA THR A 221 3.99 -4.78 18.93
C THR A 221 3.10 -5.17 20.11
N PRO A 222 3.27 -4.53 21.28
CA PRO A 222 2.46 -4.79 22.47
C PRO A 222 1.10 -4.11 22.32
N THR A 223 0.27 -4.58 21.40
CA THR A 223 -1.15 -4.27 21.41
C THR A 223 -1.81 -5.07 22.54
N SER A 224 -2.84 -4.50 23.17
CA SER A 224 -3.58 -5.23 24.20
C SER A 224 -4.47 -6.25 23.50
N TYR A 225 -4.22 -7.53 23.74
CA TYR A 225 -5.03 -8.61 23.16
C TYR A 225 -6.17 -8.98 24.09
N THR A 226 -7.34 -9.32 23.54
CA THR A 226 -8.45 -9.91 24.28
C THR A 226 -8.56 -11.40 23.95
N TRP A 227 -8.31 -12.26 24.91
CA TRP A 227 -8.39 -13.71 24.67
C TRP A 227 -9.60 -14.33 25.36
N GLN A 228 -10.09 -15.43 24.78
CA GLN A 228 -11.20 -16.23 25.26
C GLN A 228 -10.82 -17.71 25.18
N ALA A 229 -10.80 -18.41 26.31
CA ALA A 229 -10.62 -19.86 26.33
C ALA A 229 -11.98 -20.54 26.49
N LYS A 230 -12.32 -21.48 25.60
CA LYS A 230 -13.48 -22.38 25.77
C LYS A 230 -12.97 -23.82 25.96
N ILE A 231 -13.50 -24.45 26.99
CA ILE A 231 -13.29 -25.87 27.23
C ILE A 231 -14.37 -26.62 26.47
N ALA A 232 -13.99 -27.63 25.70
CA ALA A 232 -14.97 -28.46 24.99
C ALA A 232 -15.91 -29.14 26.00
N GLU A 233 -17.19 -29.30 25.63
CA GLU A 233 -18.33 -29.59 26.53
C GLU A 233 -18.30 -30.96 27.26
N ASN A 234 -17.19 -31.70 27.20
CA ASN A 234 -17.05 -33.05 27.76
C ASN A 234 -15.97 -33.18 28.86
N ILE A 235 -15.48 -32.08 29.43
CA ILE A 235 -14.42 -32.13 30.44
C ILE A 235 -15.04 -32.12 31.85
N THR A 236 -15.01 -33.27 32.52
CA THR A 236 -15.56 -33.44 33.88
C THR A 236 -14.50 -33.34 34.98
N SER A 237 -13.22 -33.18 34.66
CA SER A 237 -12.12 -33.45 35.60
C SER A 237 -10.90 -32.51 35.57
N ALA A 238 -10.94 -31.38 34.86
CA ALA A 238 -9.87 -30.38 34.99
C ALA A 238 -9.94 -29.72 36.38
N SER A 239 -8.87 -29.78 37.18
CA SER A 239 -8.89 -29.20 38.55
C SER A 239 -8.80 -27.68 38.52
N TYR A 240 -8.01 -27.12 37.59
CA TYR A 240 -8.04 -25.68 37.27
C TYR A 240 -7.32 -25.39 35.94
N ILE A 241 -7.73 -24.31 35.28
CA ILE A 241 -6.96 -23.63 34.25
C ILE A 241 -6.56 -22.25 34.80
N ARG A 242 -5.31 -21.84 34.61
CA ARG A 242 -4.84 -20.49 34.95
C ARG A 242 -4.21 -19.87 33.72
N VAL A 243 -4.35 -18.55 33.60
CA VAL A 243 -3.57 -17.79 32.62
C VAL A 243 -2.70 -16.82 33.39
N LYS A 244 -1.39 -16.83 33.10
CA LYS A 244 -0.53 -15.72 33.53
C LYS A 244 -0.70 -14.59 32.54
N CYS A 245 -1.25 -13.49 33.00
CA CYS A 245 -1.40 -12.25 32.25
C CYS A 245 -0.37 -11.26 32.80
N ASN A 246 0.57 -10.80 31.96
CA ASN A 246 1.63 -9.85 32.36
C ASN A 246 2.43 -10.33 33.60
N GLY A 247 2.69 -11.64 33.68
CA GLY A 247 3.39 -12.27 34.80
C GLY A 247 2.53 -12.58 36.04
N ALA A 248 1.30 -12.06 36.13
CA ALA A 248 0.38 -12.34 37.24
C ALA A 248 -0.55 -13.52 36.92
N LEU A 249 -0.64 -14.50 37.81
CA LEU A 249 -1.58 -15.61 37.71
C LEU A 249 -3.02 -15.11 37.90
N GLN A 250 -3.85 -15.27 36.88
CA GLN A 250 -5.30 -15.02 36.93
C GLN A 250 -6.04 -16.36 36.91
N PRO A 251 -6.91 -16.64 37.90
CA PRO A 251 -7.72 -17.85 37.90
C PRO A 251 -8.79 -17.74 36.80
N LEU A 252 -8.84 -18.71 35.88
CA LEU A 252 -10.00 -18.89 35.02
C LEU A 252 -11.05 -19.64 35.82
N LYS A 253 -12.16 -18.97 36.12
CA LYS A 253 -13.36 -19.69 36.57
C LYS A 253 -13.92 -20.47 35.38
N LEU A 254 -14.11 -21.77 35.58
CA LEU A 254 -14.68 -22.72 34.63
C LEU A 254 -16.19 -22.51 34.37
N ASP A 255 -16.65 -21.27 34.50
CA ASP A 255 -18.04 -20.93 34.26
C ASP A 255 -18.18 -20.69 32.75
N SER A 256 -19.27 -21.15 32.15
CA SER A 256 -19.58 -21.10 30.70
C SER A 256 -19.75 -19.68 30.12
N TYR A 257 -19.17 -18.66 30.76
CA TYR A 257 -19.32 -17.25 30.45
C TYR A 257 -18.00 -16.63 29.98
N TYR A 258 -18.03 -16.10 28.76
CA TYR A 258 -16.94 -15.33 28.17
C TYR A 258 -16.57 -14.16 29.08
N ARG A 259 -15.32 -14.11 29.54
CA ARG A 259 -14.75 -12.89 30.14
C ARG A 259 -13.62 -12.38 29.26
N ASN A 260 -13.72 -11.13 28.86
CA ASN A 260 -12.66 -10.46 28.14
C ASN A 260 -11.55 -10.06 29.12
N HIS A 261 -10.34 -10.53 28.87
CA HIS A 261 -9.14 -10.15 29.62
C HIS A 261 -8.15 -9.47 28.67
N SER A 262 -7.66 -8.28 29.03
CA SER A 262 -6.62 -7.58 28.26
C SER A 262 -5.23 -7.89 28.83
N CYS A 263 -4.34 -8.43 27.99
CA CYS A 263 -2.96 -8.78 28.38
C CYS A 263 -1.98 -8.36 27.28
N SER A 264 -0.79 -7.87 27.65
CA SER A 264 0.32 -7.66 26.71
C SER A 264 1.17 -8.91 26.54
N SER A 265 1.12 -9.84 27.51
CA SER A 265 1.63 -11.20 27.37
C SER A 265 0.70 -12.16 28.11
N PHE A 266 0.43 -13.32 27.51
CA PHE A 266 -0.34 -14.36 28.17
C PHE A 266 0.35 -15.72 28.06
N MET A 267 0.21 -16.52 29.11
CA MET A 267 0.76 -17.87 29.18
C MET A 267 -0.29 -18.77 29.81
N LEU A 268 -0.61 -19.86 29.12
CA LEU A 268 -1.62 -20.81 29.59
C LEU A 268 -0.95 -21.86 30.47
N ASP A 269 -1.51 -22.05 31.67
CA ASP A 269 -1.09 -23.06 32.63
C ASP A 269 -2.28 -23.99 32.90
N ILE A 270 -2.17 -25.23 32.43
CA ILE A 270 -3.23 -26.22 32.51
C ILE A 270 -2.80 -27.29 33.53
N TYR A 271 -3.64 -27.53 34.54
CA TYR A 271 -3.45 -28.62 35.48
C TYR A 271 -4.57 -29.65 35.32
N PHE A 272 -4.19 -30.86 34.90
CA PHE A 272 -5.07 -32.01 34.91
C PHE A 272 -4.89 -32.75 36.23
N GLY A 273 -5.99 -33.02 36.94
CA GLY A 273 -5.99 -33.90 38.10
C GLY A 273 -5.82 -35.36 37.68
N ASP A 274 -6.09 -36.29 38.60
CA ASP A 274 -5.87 -37.75 38.43
C ASP A 274 -6.80 -38.45 37.40
N SER A 275 -7.27 -37.75 36.38
CA SER A 275 -8.25 -38.26 35.41
C SER A 275 -7.64 -38.47 34.02
N GLU A 276 -7.66 -39.72 33.55
CA GLU A 276 -7.07 -40.19 32.28
C GLU A 276 -7.86 -39.86 30.99
N GLN A 277 -8.77 -38.89 30.99
CA GLN A 277 -9.57 -38.59 29.78
C GLN A 277 -8.86 -37.62 28.82
N ALA A 278 -8.90 -37.94 27.52
CA ALA A 278 -8.36 -37.09 26.46
C ALA A 278 -9.14 -35.76 26.38
N ASN A 279 -8.43 -34.65 26.52
CA ASN A 279 -9.05 -33.33 26.72
C ASN A 279 -8.73 -32.40 25.55
N ARG A 280 -9.77 -31.81 24.93
CA ARG A 280 -9.63 -30.76 23.91
C ARG A 280 -9.85 -29.39 24.56
N VAL A 281 -8.90 -28.48 24.36
CA VAL A 281 -9.00 -27.08 24.78
C VAL A 281 -9.03 -26.21 23.53
N ASP A 282 -10.10 -25.46 23.34
CA ASP A 282 -10.23 -24.51 22.25
C ASP A 282 -9.86 -23.11 22.77
N ILE A 283 -8.83 -22.51 22.19
CA ILE A 283 -8.37 -21.16 22.54
C ILE A 283 -8.74 -20.24 21.39
N ASN A 284 -9.59 -19.27 21.66
CA ASN A 284 -9.93 -18.18 20.75
C ASN A 284 -9.18 -16.92 21.21
N VAL A 285 -8.36 -16.34 20.34
CA VAL A 285 -7.66 -15.10 20.63
C VAL A 285 -8.16 -14.03 19.68
N SER A 286 -8.63 -12.91 20.22
CA SER A 286 -9.05 -11.75 19.46
C SER A 286 -8.23 -10.51 19.79
N ASP A 287 -7.99 -9.65 18.82
CA ASP A 287 -7.50 -8.30 19.10
C ASP A 287 -8.65 -7.35 19.47
N ASN A 288 -8.32 -6.11 19.81
CA ASN A 288 -9.33 -5.08 20.10
C ASN A 288 -10.12 -4.62 18.87
N TYR A 289 -9.70 -5.03 17.67
CA TYR A 289 -10.31 -4.64 16.39
C TYR A 289 -11.32 -5.70 15.90
N GLY A 290 -11.51 -6.78 16.65
CA GLY A 290 -12.44 -7.86 16.32
C GLY A 290 -11.84 -8.90 15.35
N ASN A 291 -10.55 -8.82 15.03
CA ASN A 291 -9.86 -9.91 14.36
C ASN A 291 -9.71 -11.06 15.36
N SER A 292 -10.03 -12.28 14.96
CA SER A 292 -9.93 -13.46 15.81
C SER A 292 -9.23 -14.61 15.09
N ASP A 293 -8.37 -15.32 15.83
CA ASP A 293 -7.83 -16.63 15.44
C ASP A 293 -8.30 -17.66 16.46
N ILE A 294 -9.02 -18.65 15.96
CA ILE A 294 -9.50 -19.78 16.76
C ILE A 294 -8.57 -20.94 16.50
N ARG A 295 -7.84 -21.38 17.52
CA ARG A 295 -7.08 -22.64 17.45
C ARG A 295 -7.57 -23.64 18.47
N SER A 296 -7.84 -24.82 17.94
CA SER A 296 -8.17 -26.00 18.72
C SER A 296 -6.91 -26.76 19.03
N TYR A 297 -6.60 -26.89 20.31
CA TYR A 297 -5.50 -27.71 20.77
C TYR A 297 -6.05 -28.99 21.41
N SER A 298 -5.72 -30.12 20.82
CA SER A 298 -5.99 -31.43 21.43
C SER A 298 -4.81 -31.80 22.33
N VAL A 299 -5.08 -32.00 23.62
CA VAL A 299 -4.10 -32.51 24.57
C VAL A 299 -4.43 -33.97 24.83
N SER A 300 -3.58 -34.86 24.34
CA SER A 300 -3.61 -36.27 24.71
C SER A 300 -2.71 -36.48 25.92
N LEU A 301 -3.31 -36.95 27.02
CA LEU A 301 -2.58 -37.45 28.18
C LEU A 301 -1.95 -38.81 27.84
N LYS A 302 -0.75 -39.06 28.33
CA LYS A 302 -0.07 -40.36 28.25
C LYS A 302 -0.19 -41.13 29.54
#